data_AF-A0A8J3YF30-F1
#
_entry.id   AF-A0A8J3YF30-F1
#
_cell.length_a   1.000
_cell.length_b   1.000
_cell.length_c   1.000
_cell.angle_alpha   90.00
_cell.angle_beta   90.00
_cell.angle_gamma   90.00
#
_symmetry.space_group_name_H-M   'P 1'
#
loop_
_entity.id
_entity.type
_entity.pdbx_description
1 polymer ?
#
loop_
_entity_poly.entity_id
_entity_poly.type
_entity_poly.pdbx_seq_one_letter_code
_entity_poly.pdbx_strand_id
1 'polypeptide(L)'
;MDGRRAEVARTSAAGVALLERHRAARVEELWLDHDLGGDDTIWPVVEVLERAAFEGRPFDVGVIVIHSANPAGAAKMAQALRHWGYRVRAASGSVEVGFLD
;
A
#
# COMPACT_ATOMS: atom_id res chain seq x y z
N MET A 1 10.84 -17.88 -2.61
CA MET A 1 10.52 -17.03 -1.43
C MET A 1 11.83 -16.51 -0.86
N ASP A 2 11.94 -15.20 -0.63
CA ASP A 2 13.17 -14.54 -0.17
C ASP A 2 13.36 -14.60 1.37
N GLY A 3 12.50 -15.33 2.08
CA GLY A 3 12.57 -15.53 3.53
C GLY A 3 12.02 -14.38 4.36
N ARG A 4 11.48 -13.32 3.73
CA ARG A 4 10.90 -12.19 4.46
C ARG A 4 9.48 -12.52 4.95
N ARG A 5 9.12 -12.02 6.13
CA ARG A 5 7.76 -12.10 6.66
C ARG A 5 6.88 -11.05 5.99
N ALA A 6 5.74 -11.48 5.47
CA ALA A 6 4.72 -10.60 4.93
C ALA A 6 3.41 -10.79 5.71
N GLU A 7 2.77 -9.68 6.09
CA GLU A 7 1.39 -9.67 6.57
C GLU A 7 0.50 -9.18 5.44
N VAL A 8 -0.63 -9.86 5.24
CA VAL A 8 -1.55 -9.58 4.12
C VAL A 8 -2.92 -9.21 4.66
N ALA A 9 -3.45 -8.08 4.18
CA ALA A 9 -4.84 -7.70 4.37
C ALA A 9 -5.59 -7.84 3.03
N ARG A 10 -6.79 -8.41 3.08
CA ARG A 10 -7.62 -8.66 1.88
C ARG A 10 -8.75 -7.63 1.69
N THR A 11 -8.89 -6.70 2.63
CA THR A 11 -9.86 -5.60 2.59
C THR A 11 -9.18 -4.33 3.08
N SER A 12 -9.72 -3.18 2.70
CA SER A 12 -9.17 -1.88 3.12
C SER A 12 -9.25 -1.71 4.63
N ALA A 13 -10.34 -2.14 5.28
CA ALA A 13 -10.49 -2.11 6.73
C ALA A 13 -9.43 -2.94 7.46
N ALA A 14 -9.15 -4.16 6.97
CA ALA A 14 -8.07 -4.97 7.51
C ALA A 14 -6.69 -4.34 7.23
N GLY A 15 -6.54 -3.67 6.09
CA GLY A 15 -5.31 -2.95 5.71
C GLY A 15 -5.03 -1.78 6.65
N VAL A 16 -6.05 -0.98 6.96
CA VAL A 16 -5.97 0.12 7.94
C VAL A 16 -5.58 -0.44 9.31
N ALA A 17 -6.26 -1.49 9.79
CA ALA A 17 -5.94 -2.10 11.07
C ALA A 17 -4.52 -2.68 11.12
N LEU A 18 -4.03 -3.26 10.01
CA LEU A 18 -2.67 -3.76 9.89
C LEU A 18 -1.65 -2.61 9.91
N LEU A 19 -1.90 -1.55 9.14
CA LEU A 19 -1.02 -0.38 9.09
C LEU A 19 -0.87 0.27 10.47
N GLU A 20 -1.96 0.42 11.22
CA GLU A 20 -1.94 0.97 12.57
C GLU A 20 -1.17 0.09 13.58
N ARG A 21 -1.17 -1.24 13.42
CA ARG A 21 -0.31 -2.11 14.26
C ARG A 21 1.18 -1.83 14.04
N HIS A 22 1.56 -1.39 12.85
CA HIS A 22 2.93 -1.04 12.49
C HIS A 22 3.26 0.44 12.68
N ARG A 23 2.39 1.20 13.38
CA ARG A 23 2.55 2.65 13.54
C ARG A 23 3.90 3.10 14.10
N ALA A 24 4.49 2.31 14.98
CA ALA A 24 5.78 2.59 15.62
C ALA A 24 6.96 1.81 15.00
N ALA A 25 6.72 1.05 13.94
CA ALA A 25 7.72 0.22 13.28
C ALA A 25 7.95 0.68 11.85
N ARG A 26 9.15 0.40 11.34
CA ARG A 26 9.46 0.63 9.93
C ARG A 26 8.87 -0.50 9.08
N VAL A 27 8.15 -0.12 8.03
CA VAL A 27 7.67 -1.02 6.98
C VAL A 27 8.59 -0.87 5.78
N GLU A 28 9.44 -1.86 5.50
CA GLU A 28 10.39 -1.76 4.38
C GLU A 28 9.68 -1.64 3.03
N GLU A 29 8.63 -2.45 2.82
CA GLU A 29 7.83 -2.44 1.61
C GLU A 29 6.34 -2.51 1.95
N LEU A 30 5.56 -1.55 1.45
CA LEU A 30 4.11 -1.55 1.53
C LEU A 30 3.52 -1.77 0.14
N TRP A 31 2.82 -2.89 -0.05
CA TRP A 31 2.22 -3.25 -1.34
C TRP A 31 0.73 -2.91 -1.34
N LEU A 32 0.28 -2.13 -2.32
CA LEU A 32 -1.09 -1.66 -2.46
C LEU A 32 -1.67 -2.16 -3.77
N ASP A 33 -2.75 -2.95 -3.70
CA ASP A 33 -3.59 -3.25 -4.87
C ASP A 33 -4.72 -2.25 -4.95
N HIS A 34 -5.00 -1.64 -6.10
CA HIS A 34 -6.06 -0.64 -6.22
C HIS A 34 -7.45 -1.22 -5.91
N ASP A 35 -7.74 -2.41 -6.42
CA ASP A 35 -9.04 -3.06 -6.34
C ASP A 35 -8.95 -4.29 -5.43
N LEU A 36 -9.74 -4.31 -4.35
CA LEU A 36 -9.74 -5.39 -3.36
C LEU A 36 -10.95 -6.31 -3.54
N GLY A 37 -11.77 -6.08 -4.57
CA GLY A 37 -12.98 -6.83 -4.88
C GLY A 37 -14.25 -6.20 -4.30
N GLY A 38 -15.38 -6.43 -5.00
CA GLY A 38 -16.65 -5.78 -4.68
C GLY A 38 -16.55 -4.27 -4.87
N ASP A 39 -17.07 -3.51 -3.90
CA ASP A 39 -16.95 -2.05 -3.87
C ASP A 39 -15.73 -1.56 -3.06
N ASP A 40 -14.89 -2.50 -2.57
CA ASP A 40 -13.74 -2.15 -1.73
C ASP A 40 -12.52 -1.78 -2.58
N THR A 41 -11.92 -0.65 -2.24
CA THR A 41 -10.69 -0.16 -2.87
C THR A 41 -9.67 0.14 -1.79
N ILE A 42 -8.39 0.19 -2.13
CA ILE A 42 -7.35 0.50 -1.15
C ILE A 42 -7.36 1.96 -0.66
N TRP A 43 -8.26 2.80 -1.17
CA TRP A 43 -8.30 4.22 -0.89
C TRP A 43 -8.33 4.57 0.61
N PRO A 44 -9.06 3.86 1.50
CA PRO A 44 -8.99 4.12 2.94
C PRO A 44 -7.58 3.96 3.54
N VAL A 45 -6.75 3.05 3.03
CA VAL A 45 -5.36 2.90 3.46
C VAL A 45 -4.52 4.09 2.98
N VAL A 46 -4.76 4.56 1.74
CA VAL A 46 -4.12 5.77 1.20
C VAL A 46 -4.48 6.98 2.07
N GLU A 47 -5.75 7.17 2.41
CA GLU A 47 -6.22 8.28 3.25
C GLU A 47 -5.57 8.30 4.64
N VAL A 48 -5.33 7.14 5.25
CA VAL A 48 -4.60 7.04 6.53
C VAL A 48 -3.15 7.51 6.39
N LEU A 49 -2.46 7.12 5.31
CA LEU A 49 -1.08 7.56 5.04
C LEU A 49 -1.01 9.08 4.79
N GLU A 50 -1.97 9.63 4.05
CA GLU A 50 -2.10 11.07 3.78
C GLU A 50 -2.39 11.84 5.06
N ARG A 51 -3.37 11.39 5.86
CA ARG A 51 -3.73 12.02 7.14
C ARG A 51 -2.54 12.05 8.08
N ALA A 52 -1.83 10.94 8.21
CA ALA A 52 -0.63 10.84 9.04
C ALA A 52 0.46 11.83 8.60
N ALA A 53 0.72 11.93 7.29
CA ALA A 53 1.68 12.89 6.75
C ALA A 53 1.24 14.34 6.96
N PHE A 54 -0.04 14.65 6.72
CA PHE A 54 -0.63 15.96 7.00
C PHE A 54 -0.48 16.38 8.48
N GLU A 55 -0.64 15.44 9.40
CA GLU A 55 -0.46 15.66 10.84
C GLU A 55 1.01 15.78 11.28
N GLY A 56 1.96 15.77 10.35
CA GLY A 56 3.40 15.84 10.64
C GLY A 56 3.96 14.55 11.24
N ARG A 57 3.22 13.45 11.14
CA ARG A 57 3.63 12.13 11.64
C ARG A 57 3.45 11.09 10.52
N PRO A 58 4.17 11.17 9.39
CA PRO A 58 4.08 10.15 8.35
C PRO A 58 4.49 8.77 8.88
N PHE A 59 4.02 7.69 8.24
CA PHE A 59 4.52 6.35 8.53
C PHE A 59 5.95 6.19 8.01
N ASP A 60 6.80 5.44 8.72
CA ASP A 60 8.15 5.08 8.25
C ASP A 60 8.05 3.92 7.25
N VAL A 61 7.81 4.27 5.99
CA VAL A 61 7.70 3.31 4.89
C VAL A 61 8.88 3.48 3.92
N GLY A 62 9.66 2.42 3.72
CA GLY A 62 10.82 2.44 2.84
C GLY A 62 10.46 2.65 1.37
N VAL A 63 9.49 1.87 0.88
CA VAL A 63 8.88 2.06 -0.45
C VAL A 63 7.44 1.57 -0.47
N ILE A 64 6.57 2.33 -1.14
CA ILE A 64 5.21 1.89 -1.48
C ILE A 64 5.23 1.35 -2.91
N VAL A 65 4.81 0.09 -3.07
CA VAL A 65 4.67 -0.58 -4.36
C VAL A 65 3.19 -0.63 -4.72
N ILE A 66 2.82 -0.01 -5.83
CA ILE A 66 1.46 -0.03 -6.35
C ILE A 66 1.36 -1.11 -7.41
N HIS A 67 0.51 -2.11 -7.16
CA HIS A 67 0.06 -3.08 -8.14
C HIS A 67 -1.39 -2.73 -8.50
N SER A 68 -1.75 -2.72 -9.78
CA SER A 68 -3.13 -2.41 -10.17
C SER A 68 -3.34 -2.72 -11.64
N ALA A 69 -4.44 -3.40 -11.95
CA ALA A 69 -4.92 -3.55 -13.32
C ALA A 69 -5.62 -2.27 -13.84
N ASN A 70 -5.91 -1.30 -12.96
CA ASN A 70 -6.49 0.00 -13.30
C ASN A 70 -5.39 1.09 -13.36
N PRO A 71 -4.96 1.53 -14.57
CA PRO A 71 -3.88 2.51 -14.70
C PRO A 71 -4.22 3.89 -14.13
N ALA A 72 -5.48 4.32 -14.26
CA ALA A 72 -5.93 5.61 -13.73
C ALA A 72 -5.93 5.59 -12.19
N GLY A 73 -6.41 4.50 -11.61
CA GLY A 73 -6.34 4.25 -10.16
C GLY A 73 -4.91 4.25 -9.65
N ALA A 74 -4.01 3.53 -10.33
CA ALA A 74 -2.58 3.50 -10.00
C ALA A 74 -1.93 4.89 -10.03
N ALA A 75 -2.21 5.67 -11.09
CA ALA A 75 -1.69 7.01 -11.25
C ALA A 75 -2.18 7.96 -10.15
N LYS A 76 -3.47 7.89 -9.80
CA LYS A 76 -4.08 8.69 -8.73
C LYS A 76 -3.42 8.39 -7.38
N MET A 77 -3.27 7.12 -7.02
CA MET A 77 -2.61 6.72 -5.77
C MET A 77 -1.14 7.17 -5.75
N ALA A 78 -0.41 6.97 -6.85
CA ALA A 78 0.98 7.37 -6.92
C ALA A 78 1.15 8.89 -6.78
N GLN A 79 0.25 9.68 -7.38
CA GLN A 79 0.25 11.13 -7.24
C GLN A 79 0.01 11.56 -5.79
N ALA A 80 -1.03 11.03 -5.15
CA ALA A 80 -1.38 11.33 -3.76
C ALA A 80 -0.22 11.02 -2.80
N LEU A 81 0.35 9.82 -2.89
CA LEU A 81 1.42 9.39 -2.00
C LEU A 81 2.74 10.15 -2.24
N ARG A 82 3.08 10.44 -3.50
CA ARG A 82 4.28 11.24 -3.83
C ARG A 82 4.16 12.69 -3.37
N HIS A 83 2.95 13.25 -3.37
CA HIS A 83 2.71 14.60 -2.85
C HIS A 83 3.16 14.72 -1.38
N TRP A 84 2.96 13.66 -0.59
CA TRP A 84 3.38 13.58 0.82
C TRP A 84 4.83 13.10 1.03
N GLY A 85 5.61 12.97 -0.05
CA GLY A 85 7.02 12.59 0.03
C GLY A 85 7.28 11.08 0.18
N TYR A 86 6.26 10.23 0.11
CA TYR A 86 6.48 8.78 0.09
C TYR A 86 7.19 8.35 -1.21
N ARG A 87 8.12 7.41 -1.09
CA ARG A 87 8.75 6.77 -2.24
C ARG A 87 7.79 5.75 -2.86
N VAL A 88 7.38 5.97 -4.11
CA VAL A 88 6.41 5.12 -4.80
C VAL A 88 6.98 4.48 -6.06
N ARG A 89 6.83 3.16 -6.19
CA ARG A 89 7.08 2.38 -7.41
C ARG A 89 5.77 1.79 -7.93
N ALA A 90 5.53 1.89 -9.24
CA ALA A 90 4.49 1.09 -9.88
C ALA A 90 5.10 -0.27 -10.24
N ALA A 91 4.47 -1.35 -9.81
CA ALA A 91 4.73 -2.67 -10.34
C ALA A 91 3.94 -2.80 -11.65
N SER A 92 4.60 -2.55 -12.78
CA SER A 92 4.08 -2.98 -14.08
C SER A 92 4.06 -4.51 -14.05
N GLY A 93 2.90 -5.13 -14.32
CA GLY A 93 2.64 -6.56 -14.15
C GLY A 93 3.84 -7.44 -14.50
N SER A 94 4.50 -7.97 -13.47
CA SER A 94 5.44 -9.07 -13.59
C SER A 94 4.77 -10.29 -13.00
N VAL A 95 4.70 -11.38 -13.77
CA VAL A 95 3.92 -12.59 -13.53
C VAL A 95 4.55 -13.52 -12.47
N GLU A 96 5.39 -13.00 -11.58
CA GLU A 96 6.12 -13.81 -10.59
C GLU A 96 5.64 -13.54 -9.16
N VAL A 97 4.40 -13.87 -8.86
CA VAL A 97 4.05 -14.27 -7.47
C VAL A 97 3.07 -15.44 -7.55
N GLY A 98 3.61 -16.65 -7.58
CA GLY A 98 2.82 -17.87 -7.36
C GLY A 98 2.43 -17.98 -5.89
N PHE A 99 1.13 -17.91 -5.61
CA PHE A 99 0.58 -18.42 -4.35
C PHE A 99 0.45 -19.94 -4.50
N LEU A 100 1.03 -20.71 -3.56
CA LEU A 100 0.70 -22.12 -3.39
C LEU A 100 -0.29 -22.22 -2.22
N ASP A 101 -1.33 -23.03 -2.42
CA ASP A 101 -2.39 -23.38 -1.47
C ASP A 101 -1.86 -23.96 -0.15
#